data_AF-A0A1S2LIW8-F1
#
_entry.id   AF-A0A1S2LIW8-F1
#
_cell.length_a   1.000
_cell.length_b   1.000
_cell.length_c   1.000
_cell.angle_alpha   90.00
_cell.angle_beta   90.00
_cell.angle_gamma   90.00
#
_symmetry.space_group_name_H-M   'P 1'
#
loop_
_entity.id
_entity.type
_entity.pdbx_description
1 polymer ?
#
loop_
_entity_poly.entity_id
_entity_poly.type
_entity_poly.pdbx_seq_one_letter_code
_entity_poly.pdbx_strand_id
1 'polypeptide(L)' 'MDGNTQKALNLIGIIVFGGWFLTSLIEASNNSIKYSTYTIWEFRFFIISCAVIYYLLVYYFNRKSSKKSKSQSESKAS' A
#
# COMPACT_ATOMS: atom_id res chain seq x y z
N MET A 1 -0.14 -9.93 -13.77
CA MET A 1 0.97 -9.11 -13.31
C MET A 1 2.04 -10.11 -12.95
N ASP A 2 3.26 -9.87 -13.38
CA ASP A 2 4.32 -10.86 -13.19
C ASP A 2 4.58 -10.96 -11.68
N GLY A 3 4.95 -12.14 -11.19
CA GLY A 3 5.19 -12.35 -9.75
C GLY A 3 6.23 -11.37 -9.18
N ASN A 4 7.17 -10.92 -10.02
CA ASN A 4 8.17 -9.92 -9.69
C ASN A 4 7.59 -8.52 -9.53
N THR A 5 6.66 -8.12 -10.40
CA THR A 5 5.97 -6.82 -10.31
C THR A 5 5.11 -6.75 -9.04
N GLN A 6 4.45 -7.85 -8.66
CA GLN A 6 3.65 -7.89 -7.43
C GLN A 6 4.52 -7.75 -6.18
N LYS A 7 5.66 -8.44 -6.15
CA LYS A 7 6.64 -8.28 -5.07
C LYS A 7 7.19 -6.86 -5.01
N ALA A 8 7.50 -6.24 -6.15
CA ALA A 8 7.98 -4.87 -6.22
C ALA A 8 6.95 -3.87 -5.69
N LEU A 9 5.68 -3.95 -6.11
CA LEU A 9 4.61 -3.07 -5.60
C LEU A 9 4.41 -3.23 -4.09
N ASN A 10 4.40 -4.48 -3.59
CA ASN A 10 4.28 -4.72 -2.15
C ASN A 10 5.45 -4.11 -1.37
N LEU A 11 6.69 -4.27 -1.87
CA LEU A 11 7.88 -3.72 -1.25
C LEU A 11 7.86 -2.18 -1.24
N ILE A 12 7.46 -1.56 -2.36
CA ILE A 12 7.29 -0.10 -2.47
C ILE A 12 6.27 0.39 -1.42
N GLY A 13 5.11 -0.29 -1.30
CA GLY A 13 4.12 0.04 -0.30
C GLY A 13 4.69 -0.01 1.12
N ILE A 14 5.44 -1.06 1.47
CA ILE A 14 6.04 -1.20 2.80
C ILE A 14 7.03 -0.07 3.08
N ILE A 15 7.90 0.26 2.11
CA ILE A 15 8.91 1.30 2.30
C ILE A 15 8.26 2.68 2.45
N VAL A 16 7.28 3.00 1.59
CA VAL A 16 6.61 4.32 1.60
C VAL A 16 5.76 4.50 2.85
N PHE A 17 4.81 3.58 3.10
CA PHE A 17 3.90 3.72 4.24
C PHE A 17 4.59 3.41 5.57
N GLY A 18 5.53 2.45 5.59
CA GLY A 18 6.34 2.17 6.77
C GLY A 18 7.28 3.32 7.12
N GLY A 19 7.91 3.93 6.12
CA GLY A 19 8.74 5.14 6.29
C GLY A 19 7.93 6.30 6.85
N TRP A 20 6.76 6.61 6.26
CA TRP A 20 5.88 7.67 6.77
C TRP A 20 5.33 7.40 8.18
N PHE A 21 4.98 6.15 8.46
CA PHE A 21 4.54 5.78 9.80
C PHE A 21 5.67 5.95 10.82
N LEU A 22 6.89 5.55 10.48
CA LEU A 22 8.06 5.73 11.33
C LEU A 22 8.37 7.22 11.56
N THR A 23 8.28 8.05 10.51
CA THR A 23 8.39 9.51 10.64
C THR A 23 7.36 10.06 11.62
N SER A 24 6.10 9.60 11.55
CA SER A 24 5.06 10.00 12.51
C SER A 24 5.37 9.58 13.96
N LEU A 25 6.10 8.48 14.18
CA LEU A 25 6.54 8.08 15.52
C LEU A 25 7.67 8.99 16.02
N ILE A 26 8.67 9.25 15.18
CA ILE A 26 9.81 10.12 15.50
C ILE A 26 9.34 11.56 15.79
N GLU A 27 8.42 12.06 14.97
CA GLU A 27 7.92 13.42 15.09
C GLU A 27 7.04 13.61 16.34
N ALA A 28 6.27 12.59 16.70
CA ALA A 28 5.56 12.56 17.98
C ALA A 28 6.51 12.50 19.19
N SER A 29 7.64 11.82 19.05
CA SER A 29 8.68 11.72 20.09
C SER A 29 9.43 13.04 20.29
N ASN A 30 9.72 13.77 19.22
CA ASN A 30 10.57 14.98 19.27
C ASN A 30 9.80 16.29 19.44
N ASN A 31 8.50 16.34 19.08
CA ASN A 31 7.70 17.57 19.08
C ASN A 31 6.52 17.55 20.07
N SER A 32 6.73 17.00 21.27
CA SER A 32 5.72 16.91 22.35
C SER A 32 5.06 18.24 22.73
N ILE A 33 5.59 19.38 22.28
CA ILE A 33 5.12 20.74 22.59
C ILE A 33 4.48 21.45 21.37
N LYS A 34 4.74 21.02 20.13
CA LYS A 34 4.35 21.77 18.91
C LYS A 34 3.09 21.28 18.20
N TYR A 35 2.71 20.03 18.39
CA TYR A 35 1.51 19.45 17.76
C TYR A 35 0.56 18.92 18.83
N SER A 36 -0.72 19.26 18.70
CA SER A 36 -1.77 18.59 19.47
C SER A 36 -1.69 17.09 19.18
N THR A 37 -1.74 16.26 20.21
CA THR A 37 -1.80 14.80 20.10
C THR A 37 -2.87 14.35 19.09
N TYR A 38 -3.95 15.12 18.97
CA TYR A 38 -5.00 14.91 17.97
C TYR A 38 -4.49 14.93 16.52
N THR A 39 -3.68 15.92 16.15
CA THR A 39 -3.13 16.08 14.79
C THR A 39 -2.20 14.93 14.41
N ILE A 40 -1.41 14.42 15.37
CA ILE A 40 -0.54 13.26 15.16
C ILE A 40 -1.37 12.01 14.90
N TRP A 41 -2.45 11.81 15.65
CA TRP A 41 -3.36 10.67 15.44
C TRP A 41 -4.08 10.75 14.10
N GLU A 42 -4.58 11.92 13.70
CA GLU A 42 -5.18 12.13 12.36
C GLU A 42 -4.18 11.77 11.25
N PHE A 43 -2.93 12.21 11.36
CA PHE A 43 -1.89 11.88 10.39
C PHE A 43 -1.63 10.36 10.30
N ARG A 44 -1.61 9.65 11.44
CA ARG A 44 -1.46 8.18 11.46
C ARG A 44 -2.65 7.47 10.82
N PHE A 45 -3.87 7.87 11.16
CA PHE A 45 -5.07 7.31 10.56
C PHE A 45 -5.13 7.58 9.05
N PHE A 46 -4.67 8.75 8.61
CA PHE A 46 -4.53 9.05 7.19
C PHE A 46 -3.54 8.10 6.49
N ILE A 47 -2.33 7.90 7.05
CA ILE A 47 -1.34 6.97 6.50
C ILE A 47 -1.91 5.54 6.40
N ILE A 48 -2.55 5.06 7.47
CA ILE A 48 -3.17 3.73 7.50
C ILE A 48 -4.26 3.61 6.43
N SER A 49 -5.11 4.64 6.29
CA SER A 49 -6.18 4.66 5.29
C SER A 49 -5.64 4.62 3.87
N CYS A 50 -4.60 5.41 3.57
CA CYS A 50 -3.93 5.38 2.27
C CYS A 50 -3.27 4.03 2.00
N ALA A 51 -2.62 3.42 3.00
CA ALA A 51 -2.00 2.10 2.88
C ALA A 51 -3.04 1.02 2.54
N VAL A 52 -4.17 1.02 3.24
CA VAL A 52 -5.28 0.08 2.98
C VAL A 52 -5.79 0.23 1.55
N ILE A 53 -6.06 1.46 1.09
CA ILE A 53 -6.51 1.74 -0.28
C ILE A 53 -5.48 1.25 -1.30
N TYR A 54 -4.19 1.52 -1.07
CA TYR A 54 -3.11 1.08 -1.94
C TYR A 54 -3.08 -0.45 -2.07
N TYR A 55 -3.09 -1.19 -0.96
CA TYR A 55 -3.05 -2.65 -0.99
C TYR A 55 -4.32 -3.25 -1.60
N LEU A 56 -5.48 -2.64 -1.38
CA LEU A 56 -6.72 -3.03 -2.07
C LEU A 56 -6.59 -2.87 -3.58
N LEU A 57 -6.06 -1.73 -4.06
CA LEU A 57 -5.82 -1.51 -5.49
C LEU A 57 -4.85 -2.57 -6.05
N VAL A 58 -3.72 -2.80 -5.39
CA VAL A 58 -2.76 -3.84 -5.78
C VAL A 58 -3.44 -5.21 -5.85
N TYR A 59 -4.28 -5.56 -4.85
CA TYR A 59 -5.04 -6.81 -4.84
C TYR A 59 -6.02 -6.91 -6.02
N TYR A 60 -6.82 -5.87 -6.28
CA TYR A 60 -7.78 -5.86 -7.40
C TYR A 60 -7.09 -5.94 -8.76
N PHE A 61 -5.98 -5.22 -8.95
CA PHE A 61 -5.17 -5.28 -10.16
C PHE A 61 -4.61 -6.68 -10.42
N ASN A 62 -4.10 -7.33 -9.37
CA ASN A 62 -3.61 -8.71 -9.48
C ASN A 62 -4.75 -9.69 -9.82
N ARG A 63 -5.91 -9.56 -9.15
CA ARG A 63 -7.08 -10.43 -9.40
C ARG A 63 -7.62 -10.29 -10.83
N LYS A 64 -7.65 -9.08 -11.39
CA LYS A 64 -8.11 -8.83 -12.77
C LYS A 64 -7.13 -9.40 -13.80
N SER A 65 -5.83 -9.37 -13.50
CA SER A 65 -4.80 -9.89 -14.40
C SER A 65 -4.82 -11.42 -14.51
N SER A 66 -5.08 -12.13 -13.40
CA SER A 66 -5.18 -13.61 -13.41
C SER A 66 -6.38 -14.15 -14.21
N LYS A 67 -7.46 -13.36 -14.37
CA LYS A 67 -8.60 -13.74 -15.23
C LYS A 67 -8.29 -13.60 -16.71
N LYS A 68 -7.47 -12.61 -17.10
CA LYS A 68 -7.15 -12.34 -18.51
C LYS A 68 -6.21 -13.40 -19.10
N SER A 69 -5.28 -13.94 -18.31
CA SER A 69 -4.37 -15.01 -18.76
C SER A 69 -5.09 -16.34 -19.04
N LYS A 70 -6.15 -16.66 -18.29
CA LYS A 70 -6.90 -17.91 -18.44
C LYS A 70 -7.81 -17.94 -19.68
N SER A 71 -8.42 -16.80 -20.01
CA SER A 71 -9.26 -16.66 -21.21
C SER A 71 -8.44 -16.71 -22.51
N GLN A 72 -7.17 -16.30 -22.47
CA GLN A 72 -6.30 -16.31 -23.66
C GLN A 72 -5.68 -17.68 -23.95
N SER A 73 -5.53 -18.55 -22.94
CA SER A 73 -5.09 -19.94 -23.15
C SER A 73 -6.18 -20.83 -23.75
N GLU A 74 -7.44 -20.58 -23.42
CA GLU A 74 -8.58 -21.34 -23.96
C GLU A 74 -8.86 -21.00 -25.43
N SER A 75 -8.68 -19.74 -25.84
CA SER A 75 -8.83 -19.31 -27.25
C SER A 75 -7.72 -19.81 -28.19
N LYS A 76 -6.55 -20.21 -27.67
CA LYS A 76 -5.45 -20.77 -28.47
C LYS A 76 -5.48 -22.30 -28.55
N ALA A 77 -6.33 -22.94 -27.75
CA ALA A 77 -6.48 -24.40 -27.72
C ALA A 77 -7.72 -24.88 -28.51
N SER A 78 -8.49 -23.96 -29.10
CA SER A 78 -9.60 -24.20 -30.02
C SER A 78 -9.26 -23.74 -31.42
#